data_AF-A0AAX4JZ12-F1
#
_entry.id   AF-A0AAX4JZ12-F1
#
_cell.length_a   1.000
_cell.length_b   1.000
_cell.length_c   1.000
_cell.angle_alpha   90.00
_cell.angle_beta   90.00
_cell.angle_gamma   90.00
#
_symmetry.space_group_name_H-M   'P 1'
#
loop_
_entity.id
_entity.type
_entity.pdbx_description
1 polymer ?
#
loop_
_entity_poly.entity_id
_entity_poly.type
_entity_poly.pdbx_seq_one_letter_code
_entity_poly.pdbx_strand_id
1 'polypeptide(L)'
;MAASSSSGRIPQGEVIMDFADGGQYIKHKLENAVLEVERRKITKEEGIKAQKAMEALDVKPNGAAGGADGVKSEDVDFIVAQLGCSKEEAVESLKAEKGDLVKALIKSVQPKPRARSVDGGAEIKK
;
A
#
# COMPACT_ATOMS: atom_id res chain seq x y z
N MET A 1 41.57 -0.26 9.09
CA MET A 1 42.47 -0.61 7.97
C MET A 1 41.67 -1.40 6.96
N ALA A 2 41.78 -1.02 5.68
CA ALA A 2 40.94 -1.50 4.59
C ALA A 2 41.31 -2.90 4.09
N ALA A 3 40.27 -3.64 3.70
CA ALA A 3 40.16 -4.70 2.70
C ALA A 3 41.36 -5.60 2.38
N SER A 4 41.21 -6.91 2.61
CA SER A 4 41.83 -7.93 1.77
C SER A 4 40.72 -8.73 1.07
N SER A 5 40.37 -8.26 -0.12
CA SER A 5 39.64 -9.03 -1.12
C SER A 5 40.57 -10.10 -1.69
N SER A 6 40.57 -11.30 -1.12
CA SER A 6 41.14 -12.47 -1.80
C SER A 6 40.00 -13.33 -2.34
N SER A 7 39.62 -13.04 -3.57
CA SER A 7 38.82 -13.94 -4.41
C SER A 7 39.56 -15.29 -4.50
N GLY A 8 39.19 -16.26 -3.65
CA GLY A 8 39.59 -17.66 -3.76
C GLY A 8 40.70 -18.19 -2.85
N ARG A 9 41.30 -17.39 -1.94
CA ARG A 9 42.23 -17.94 -0.93
C ARG A 9 41.59 -17.98 0.45
N ILE A 10 41.58 -19.16 1.06
CA ILE A 10 41.12 -19.37 2.44
C ILE A 10 42.13 -18.67 3.38
N PRO A 11 41.67 -17.86 4.35
CA PRO A 11 42.55 -17.21 5.32
C PRO A 11 43.40 -18.25 6.08
N GLN A 12 44.68 -17.97 6.31
CA GLN A 12 45.61 -18.91 6.95
C GLN A 12 45.11 -19.40 8.33
N GLY A 13 44.44 -18.55 9.12
CA GLY A 13 43.87 -18.94 10.40
C GLY A 13 42.73 -19.95 10.29
N GLU A 14 41.95 -19.93 9.20
CA GLU A 14 40.87 -20.89 8.96
C GLU A 14 41.44 -22.27 8.56
N VAL A 15 42.55 -22.29 7.82
CA VAL A 15 43.24 -23.53 7.44
C VAL A 15 43.86 -24.22 8.65
N ILE A 16 44.44 -23.46 9.58
CA ILE A 16 45.03 -24.01 10.80
C ILE A 16 43.95 -24.62 11.70
N MET A 17 42.81 -23.94 11.86
CA MET A 17 41.69 -24.47 12.63
C MET A 17 41.06 -25.70 11.97
N ASP A 18 40.91 -25.69 10.65
CA ASP A 18 40.38 -26.84 9.93
C ASP A 18 41.31 -28.06 9.99
N PHE A 19 42.63 -27.85 9.90
CA PHE A 19 43.61 -28.92 10.06
C PHE A 19 43.64 -29.46 11.50
N ALA A 20 43.52 -28.58 12.51
CA ALA A 20 43.47 -28.98 13.91
C ALA A 20 42.19 -29.76 14.28
N ASP A 21 41.05 -29.37 13.70
CA ASP A 21 39.74 -29.98 13.94
C ASP A 21 39.35 -31.05 12.91
N GLY A 22 40.29 -31.45 12.05
CA GLY A 22 40.11 -32.55 11.08
C GLY A 22 39.03 -32.31 10.03
N GLY A 23 38.86 -31.08 9.55
CA GLY A 23 37.89 -30.74 8.49
C GLY A 23 36.50 -30.34 8.98
N GLN A 24 36.23 -30.38 10.29
CA GLN A 24 34.90 -30.04 10.82
C GLN A 24 34.57 -28.55 10.70
N TYR A 25 35.59 -27.69 10.81
CA TYR A 25 35.41 -26.24 10.72
C TYR A 25 34.88 -25.81 9.35
N ILE A 26 35.52 -26.27 8.26
CA ILE A 26 35.06 -25.95 6.91
C ILE A 26 33.71 -26.61 6.62
N LYS A 27 33.49 -27.85 7.10
CA LYS A 27 32.21 -28.55 6.94
C LYS A 27 31.04 -27.74 7.54
N HIS A 28 31.14 -27.32 8.79
CA HIS A 28 30.07 -26.54 9.44
C HIS A 28 29.87 -25.17 8.78
N LYS A 29 30.96 -24.53 8.34
CA LYS A 29 30.88 -23.26 7.61
C LYS A 29 30.13 -23.40 6.29
N LEU A 30 30.34 -24.49 5.56
CA LEU A 30 29.63 -24.80 4.32
C LEU A 30 28.15 -25.15 4.59
N GLU A 31 27.85 -25.97 5.59
CA GLU A 31 26.48 -26.31 5.99
C GLU A 31 25.68 -25.04 6.35
N ASN A 32 26.27 -24.14 7.14
CA ASN A 32 25.64 -22.87 7.48
C ASN A 32 25.42 -21.97 6.26
N ALA A 33 26.39 -21.89 5.35
CA ALA A 33 26.26 -21.11 4.13
C ALA A 33 25.14 -21.64 3.21
N VAL A 34 24.99 -22.97 3.11
CA VAL A 34 23.90 -23.60 2.34
C VAL A 34 22.54 -23.27 2.97
N LEU A 35 22.41 -23.40 4.29
CA LEU A 35 21.18 -23.06 5.01
C LEU A 35 20.79 -21.58 4.83
N GLU A 36 21.75 -20.66 4.83
CA GLU A 36 21.48 -19.25 4.55
C GLU A 36 20.97 -19.01 3.13
N VAL A 37 21.55 -19.69 2.14
CA VAL A 37 21.13 -19.59 0.73
C VAL A 37 19.72 -20.14 0.55
N GLU A 38 19.41 -21.28 1.18
CA GLU A 38 18.06 -21.87 1.13
C GLU A 38 17.02 -20.96 1.79
N ARG A 39 17.31 -20.41 2.98
CA ARG A 39 16.42 -19.42 3.63
C ARG A 39 16.18 -18.19 2.76
N ARG A 40 17.20 -17.70 2.04
CA ARG A 40 17.05 -16.57 1.10
C ARG A 40 16.22 -16.95 -0.13
N LYS A 41 16.27 -18.19 -0.60
CA LYS A 41 15.43 -18.66 -1.71
C LYS A 41 13.97 -18.77 -1.27
N ILE A 42 13.73 -19.39 -0.11
CA ILE A 42 12.39 -19.55 0.47
C ILE A 42 11.73 -18.17 0.68
N THR A 43 12.42 -17.23 1.34
CA THR A 43 11.85 -15.89 1.57
C THR A 43 11.58 -15.10 0.28
N LYS A 44 12.39 -15.30 -0.77
CA LYS A 44 12.14 -14.69 -2.08
C LYS A 44 10.97 -15.35 -2.81
N GLU A 45 10.89 -16.66 -2.82
CA GLU A 45 9.81 -17.41 -3.47
C GLU A 45 8.47 -17.19 -2.75
N GLU A 46 8.47 -17.22 -1.42
CA GLU A 46 7.32 -16.88 -0.59
C GLU A 46 6.95 -15.41 -0.73
N GLY A 47 7.92 -14.50 -0.78
CA GLY A 47 7.68 -13.08 -1.02
C GLY A 47 7.03 -12.81 -2.37
N ILE A 48 7.50 -13.46 -3.44
CA ILE A 48 6.92 -13.34 -4.78
C ILE A 48 5.53 -13.99 -4.83
N LYS A 49 5.35 -15.15 -4.19
CA LYS A 49 4.05 -15.82 -4.15
C LYS A 49 3.03 -15.03 -3.32
N ALA A 50 3.46 -14.43 -2.20
CA ALA A 50 2.64 -13.56 -1.37
C ALA A 50 2.31 -12.25 -2.08
N GLN A 51 3.28 -11.63 -2.76
CA GLN A 51 3.03 -10.43 -3.57
C GLN A 51 2.07 -10.72 -4.72
N LYS A 52 2.27 -11.81 -5.45
CA LYS A 52 1.35 -12.23 -6.52
C LYS A 52 -0.04 -12.58 -5.98
N ALA A 53 -0.13 -13.18 -4.80
CA ALA A 53 -1.39 -13.45 -4.13
C ALA A 53 -2.06 -12.16 -3.60
N MET A 54 -1.31 -11.19 -3.11
CA MET A 54 -1.79 -9.86 -2.69
C MET A 54 -2.14 -8.95 -3.88
N GLU A 55 -1.55 -9.17 -5.04
CA GLU A 55 -1.92 -8.48 -6.27
C GLU A 55 -3.19 -9.09 -6.89
N ALA A 56 -3.33 -10.41 -6.81
CA ALA A 56 -4.55 -11.11 -7.25
C ALA A 56 -5.73 -10.90 -6.28
N LEU A 57 -5.44 -10.82 -4.98
CA LEU A 57 -6.37 -10.37 -3.95
C LEU A 57 -6.19 -8.86 -3.84
N ASP A 58 -6.78 -8.10 -4.75
CA ASP A 58 -6.78 -6.63 -4.78
C ASP A 58 -7.40 -6.05 -3.48
N VAL A 59 -6.71 -6.21 -2.35
CA VAL A 59 -7.05 -5.66 -1.04
C VAL A 59 -6.60 -4.23 -1.10
N LYS A 60 -7.47 -3.43 -1.71
CA LYS A 60 -7.58 -1.99 -1.44
C LYS A 60 -7.33 -1.80 0.06
N PRO A 61 -6.37 -0.94 0.46
CA PRO A 61 -6.04 -0.78 1.87
C PRO A 61 -7.33 -0.50 2.63
N ASN A 62 -7.52 -1.21 3.75
CA ASN A 62 -8.64 -1.11 4.68
C ASN A 62 -8.71 0.26 5.39
N GLY A 63 -8.75 1.34 4.58
CA GLY A 63 -9.38 2.62 4.84
C GLY A 63 -10.38 2.99 3.74
N ALA A 64 -10.45 2.22 2.65
CA ALA A 64 -11.43 2.35 1.59
C ALA A 64 -12.47 1.23 1.68
N ALA A 65 -13.33 1.29 2.70
CA ALA A 65 -14.64 0.63 2.68
C ALA A 65 -15.54 1.31 1.63
N GLY A 66 -15.12 1.28 0.38
CA GLY A 66 -15.86 1.77 -0.77
C GLY A 66 -16.17 0.56 -1.62
N GLY A 67 -17.39 0.00 -1.45
CA GLY A 67 -17.99 -0.88 -2.46
C GLY A 67 -17.88 -0.22 -3.83
N ALA A 68 -17.91 -1.02 -4.90
CA ALA A 68 -17.55 -0.76 -6.31
C ALA A 68 -17.73 0.65 -6.93
N ASP A 69 -18.41 1.59 -6.28
CA ASP A 69 -18.64 2.99 -6.69
C ASP A 69 -18.09 4.04 -5.68
N GLY A 70 -17.39 3.64 -4.62
CA GLY A 70 -16.85 4.54 -3.59
C GLY A 70 -17.91 5.17 -2.68
N VAL A 71 -19.20 4.83 -2.83
CA VAL A 71 -20.32 5.38 -2.06
C VAL A 71 -20.80 4.34 -1.04
N LYS A 72 -20.77 4.70 0.25
CA LYS A 72 -21.38 3.88 1.31
C LYS A 72 -22.86 4.20 1.42
N SER A 73 -23.68 3.18 1.62
CA SER A 73 -25.13 3.36 1.83
C SER A 73 -25.43 4.16 3.10
N GLU A 74 -24.63 4.00 4.15
CA GLU A 74 -24.82 4.78 5.39
C GLU A 74 -24.63 6.28 5.16
N ASP A 75 -23.65 6.66 4.32
CA ASP A 75 -23.34 8.05 4.01
C ASP A 75 -24.48 8.70 3.19
N VAL A 76 -25.13 7.94 2.31
CA VAL A 76 -26.29 8.39 1.53
C VAL A 76 -27.48 8.65 2.44
N ASP A 77 -27.80 7.71 3.34
CA ASP A 77 -28.93 7.86 4.26
C ASP A 77 -28.71 9.02 5.25
N PHE A 78 -27.46 9.23 5.69
CA PHE A 78 -27.11 10.37 6.54
C PHE A 78 -27.33 11.72 5.85
N ILE A 79 -26.89 11.85 4.59
CA ILE A 79 -27.08 13.07 3.80
C ILE A 79 -28.57 13.37 3.60
N VAL A 80 -29.37 12.35 3.28
CA VAL A 80 -30.83 12.49 3.11
C VAL A 80 -31.49 12.93 4.41
N ALA A 81 -31.11 12.36 5.55
CA ALA A 81 -31.66 12.72 6.84
C ALA A 81 -31.32 14.17 7.26
N GLN A 82 -30.10 14.62 6.97
CA GLN A 82 -29.61 15.93 7.43
C GLN A 82 -29.97 17.08 6.50
N LEU A 83 -29.93 16.87 5.18
CA LEU A 83 -30.16 17.90 4.17
C LEU A 83 -31.57 17.84 3.56
N GLY A 84 -32.31 16.73 3.77
CA GLY A 84 -33.64 16.55 3.21
C GLY A 84 -33.67 16.48 1.68
N CYS A 85 -32.53 16.15 1.04
CA CYS A 85 -32.43 16.00 -0.41
C CYS A 85 -32.89 14.61 -0.89
N SER A 86 -33.07 14.47 -2.20
CA SER A 86 -33.40 13.17 -2.81
C SER A 86 -32.20 12.21 -2.73
N LYS A 87 -32.47 10.90 -2.72
CA LYS A 87 -31.41 9.88 -2.70
C LYS A 87 -30.47 9.99 -3.91
N GLU A 88 -30.99 10.43 -5.05
CA GLU A 88 -30.21 10.60 -6.28
C GLU A 88 -29.19 11.74 -6.16
N GLU A 89 -29.61 12.89 -5.62
CA GLU A 89 -28.73 14.05 -5.38
C GLU A 89 -27.66 13.76 -4.31
N ALA A 90 -28.02 12.97 -3.28
CA ALA A 90 -27.09 12.52 -2.26
C ALA A 90 -25.99 11.62 -2.84
N VAL A 91 -26.37 10.68 -3.71
CA VAL A 91 -25.42 9.81 -4.41
C VAL A 91 -24.55 10.61 -5.37
N GLU A 92 -25.10 11.56 -6.12
CA GLU A 92 -24.33 12.42 -7.02
C GLU A 92 -23.29 13.26 -6.26
N SER A 93 -23.68 13.82 -5.12
CA SER A 93 -22.80 14.60 -4.25
C SER A 93 -21.63 13.77 -3.71
N LEU A 94 -21.90 12.53 -3.28
CA LEU A 94 -20.87 11.61 -2.79
C LEU A 94 -19.96 11.12 -3.92
N LYS A 95 -20.50 10.86 -5.12
CA LYS A 95 -19.72 10.49 -6.30
C LYS A 95 -18.78 11.61 -6.73
N ALA A 96 -19.25 12.86 -6.73
CA ALA A 96 -18.45 14.03 -7.09
C ALA A 96 -17.21 14.21 -6.18
N GLU A 97 -17.33 13.81 -4.91
CA GLU A 97 -16.26 13.95 -3.91
C GLU A 97 -15.58 12.61 -3.56
N LYS A 98 -15.70 11.58 -4.42
CA LYS A 98 -15.03 10.27 -4.29
C LYS A 98 -15.35 9.52 -2.99
N GLY A 99 -16.56 9.69 -2.47
CA GLY A 99 -17.01 9.04 -1.24
C GLY A 99 -16.60 9.76 0.04
N ASP A 100 -16.12 11.00 -0.03
CA ASP A 100 -15.85 11.81 1.17
C ASP A 100 -17.12 12.53 1.64
N LEU A 101 -17.72 12.01 2.73
CA LEU A 101 -18.95 12.54 3.33
C LEU A 101 -18.80 14.00 3.81
N VAL A 102 -17.69 14.34 4.46
CA VAL A 102 -17.50 15.68 5.04
C VAL A 102 -17.37 16.70 3.92
N LYS A 103 -16.59 16.38 2.89
CA LYS A 103 -16.39 17.26 1.75
C LYS A 103 -17.67 17.45 0.94
N ALA A 104 -18.46 16.39 0.77
CA ALA A 104 -19.79 16.46 0.15
C ALA A 104 -20.70 17.42 0.92
N LEU A 105 -20.86 17.25 2.24
CA LEU A 105 -21.69 18.10 3.09
C LEU A 105 -21.31 19.58 3.04
N ILE A 106 -20.02 19.89 3.11
CA ILE A 106 -19.53 21.27 3.05
C ILE A 106 -19.97 21.92 1.73
N LYS A 107 -19.85 21.21 0.61
CA LYS A 107 -20.23 21.73 -0.71
C LYS A 107 -21.74 21.85 -0.88
N SER A 108 -22.52 20.94 -0.29
CA SER A 108 -23.99 20.99 -0.31
C SER A 108 -24.56 22.20 0.43
N VAL A 109 -23.90 22.63 1.52
CA VAL A 109 -24.36 23.75 2.37
C VAL A 109 -23.82 25.11 1.91
N GLN A 110 -22.71 25.13 1.15
CA GLN A 110 -22.13 26.39 0.68
C GLN A 110 -23.10 27.16 -0.23
N PRO A 111 -23.30 28.48 0.02
CA PRO A 111 -24.17 29.29 -0.81
C PRO A 111 -23.59 29.37 -2.22
N LYS A 112 -24.42 29.03 -3.22
CA LYS A 112 -24.02 29.18 -4.62
C LYS A 112 -23.64 30.64 -4.88
N PRO A 113 -22.50 30.91 -5.54
CA PRO A 113 -22.12 32.28 -5.87
C PRO A 113 -23.27 32.92 -6.66
N ARG A 114 -23.71 34.09 -6.20
CA ARG A 114 -24.79 34.84 -6.86
C ARG A 114 -24.36 35.15 -8.29
N ALA A 115 -25.20 34.78 -9.26
CA ALA A 115 -25.04 35.26 -10.62
C ALA A 115 -25.05 36.80 -10.60
N ARG A 116 -24.09 37.43 -11.28
CA ARG A 116 -24.16 38.88 -11.51
C ARG A 116 -25.42 39.17 -12.31
N SER A 117 -26.26 40.07 -11.82
CA SER A 117 -27.56 40.42 -12.39
C SER A 117 -27.50 40.98 -13.81
N VAL A 118 -26.28 41.23 -14.32
CA VAL A 118 -26.04 41.79 -15.65
C VAL A 118 -25.83 40.72 -16.73
N ASP A 119 -25.43 39.48 -16.41
CA ASP A 119 -25.13 38.46 -17.44
C ASP A 119 -25.64 37.04 -17.16
N GLY A 120 -26.33 36.78 -16.04
CA GLY A 120 -27.03 35.50 -15.80
C GLY A 120 -26.17 34.23 -15.73
N GLY A 121 -24.85 34.32 -15.95
CA GLY A 121 -23.90 33.22 -15.85
C GLY A 121 -23.36 33.04 -14.44
N ALA A 122 -23.46 31.82 -13.89
CA ALA A 122 -22.74 31.44 -12.68
C ALA A 122 -21.26 31.28 -13.02
N GLU A 123 -20.38 32.10 -12.44
CA GLU A 123 -18.93 31.93 -12.62
C GLU A 123 -18.46 30.63 -11.97
N ILE A 124 -17.97 29.69 -12.78
CA ILE A 124 -17.16 28.56 -12.31
C ILE A 124 -15.79 29.14 -11.99
N LYS A 125 -15.50 29.38 -10.71
CA LYS A 125 -14.13 29.72 -10.28
C LYS A 125 -13.21 28.55 -10.65
N LYS A 126 -12.18 28.85 -11.46
CA LYS A 126 -11.08 27.95 -11.81
C LYS A 126 -10.32 27.51 -10.56
#